data_AF-A0A6I7Z732-F1
#
_entry.id   AF-A0A6I7Z732-F1
#
_cell.length_a   1.000
_cell.length_b   1.000
_cell.length_c   1.000
_cell.angle_alpha   90.00
_cell.angle_beta   90.00
_cell.angle_gamma   90.00
#
_symmetry.space_group_name_H-M   'P 1'
#
loop_
_entity.id
_entity.type
_entity.pdbx_description
1 polymer ?
#
loop_
_entity_poly.entity_id
_entity_poly.type
_entity_poly.pdbx_seq_one_letter_code
_entity_poly.pdbx_strand_id
1 'polypeptide(L)'
;MRVADQLQGVPCGIYEIISETGRKSYKIFVNDEAYADYLAENKKKSTDHHHALYRRKDYQAFPKTEIRRLQQHEVESYLSSS
;
A
#
# COMPACT_ATOMS: atom_id res chain seq x y z
N MET A 1 6.11 -9.00 6.35
CA MET A 1 5.71 -7.59 6.57
C MET A 1 5.61 -6.90 5.24
N ARG A 2 4.64 -6.01 5.03
CA ARG A 2 4.60 -5.19 3.80
C ARG A 2 5.41 -3.92 4.03
N VAL A 3 6.09 -3.44 3.00
CA VAL A 3 6.86 -2.18 3.04
C VAL A 3 5.95 -1.01 3.45
N ALA A 4 4.70 -1.00 2.97
CA ALA A 4 3.72 0.02 3.34
C ALA A 4 3.45 0.08 4.86
N ASP A 5 3.40 -1.08 5.54
CA ASP A 5 3.18 -1.11 7.00
C ASP A 5 4.39 -0.51 7.74
N GLN A 6 5.61 -0.76 7.24
CA GLN A 6 6.85 -0.22 7.82
C GLN A 6 7.00 1.29 7.59
N LEU A 7 6.63 1.78 6.40
CA LEU A 7 6.68 3.21 6.08
C LEU A 7 5.67 4.04 6.88
N GLN A 8 4.52 3.45 7.22
CA GLN A 8 3.46 4.14 7.98
C GLN A 8 3.50 3.84 9.50
N GLY A 9 4.24 2.81 9.92
CA GLY A 9 4.32 2.38 11.33
C GLY A 9 3.03 1.75 11.87
N VAL A 10 2.08 1.40 10.99
CA VAL A 10 0.75 0.86 11.34
C VAL A 10 0.33 -0.22 10.33
N PRO A 11 -0.61 -1.13 10.68
CA PRO A 11 -1.06 -2.14 9.73
C PRO A 11 -2.01 -1.53 8.68
N CYS A 12 -1.50 -1.32 7.47
CA CYS A 12 -2.28 -0.79 6.35
C CYS A 12 -3.34 -1.80 5.87
N GLY A 13 -4.42 -1.31 5.27
CA GLY A 13 -5.49 -2.12 4.69
C GLY A 13 -5.36 -2.26 3.18
N ILE A 14 -5.79 -3.39 2.62
CA ILE A 14 -6.06 -3.55 1.18
C ILE A 14 -7.54 -3.26 0.95
N TYR A 15 -7.83 -2.32 0.05
CA TYR A 15 -9.18 -1.87 -0.28
C TYR A 15 -9.50 -2.17 -1.73
N GLU A 16 -10.77 -2.47 -1.99
CA GLU A 16 -11.30 -2.63 -3.32
C GLU A 16 -11.70 -1.28 -3.90
N ILE A 17 -11.51 -1.11 -5.20
CA ILE A 17 -11.91 0.07 -5.96
C ILE A 17 -12.48 -0.43 -7.28
N ILE A 18 -13.68 0.03 -7.60
CA ILE A 18 -14.39 -0.30 -8.83
C ILE A 18 -14.34 0.92 -9.74
N SER A 19 -13.88 0.74 -10.98
CA SER A 19 -13.93 1.82 -11.98
C SER A 19 -15.35 2.02 -12.50
N GLU A 20 -15.57 3.14 -13.18
CA GLU A 20 -16.80 3.42 -13.95
C GLU A 20 -17.15 2.30 -14.97
N THR A 21 -16.14 1.56 -15.47
CA THR A 21 -16.33 0.41 -16.36
C THR A 21 -16.60 -0.91 -15.62
N GLY A 22 -16.76 -0.88 -14.29
CA GLY A 22 -16.96 -2.05 -13.45
C GLY A 22 -15.69 -2.85 -13.14
N ARG A 23 -14.51 -2.40 -13.55
CA ARG A 23 -13.25 -3.13 -13.28
C ARG A 23 -12.86 -2.98 -11.82
N LYS A 24 -12.73 -4.11 -11.11
CA LYS A 24 -12.17 -4.17 -9.76
C LYS A 24 -10.65 -4.02 -9.77
N SER A 25 -10.14 -3.22 -8.84
CA SER A 25 -8.72 -2.99 -8.58
C SER A 25 -8.49 -2.89 -7.09
N TYR A 26 -7.26 -3.16 -6.64
CA TYR A 26 -6.93 -3.18 -5.22
C TYR A 26 -5.79 -2.22 -4.91
N LYS A 27 -5.94 -1.46 -3.81
CA LYS A 27 -4.94 -0.49 -3.36
C LYS A 27 -4.73 -0.57 -1.86
N ILE A 28 -3.54 -0.17 -1.42
CA ILE A 28 -3.16 -0.14 -0.01
C ILE A 28 -3.39 1.27 0.53
N PHE A 29 -4.14 1.39 1.62
CA PHE A 29 -4.34 2.65 2.36
C PHE A 29 -4.02 2.45 3.84
N VAL A 30 -3.62 3.54 4.50
CA VAL A 30 -3.26 3.51 5.92
C VAL A 30 -4.49 3.23 6.80
N ASN A 31 -5.58 3.94 6.56
CA ASN A 31 -6.84 3.83 7.29
C ASN A 31 -8.05 4.07 6.37
N ASP A 32 -9.25 3.92 6.93
CA ASP A 32 -10.51 4.07 6.18
C ASP A 32 -10.75 5.53 5.75
N GLU A 33 -10.24 6.51 6.52
CA GLU A 33 -10.31 7.94 6.21
C GLU A 33 -9.53 8.28 4.93
N ALA A 34 -8.27 7.86 4.83
CA ALA A 34 -7.45 8.05 3.64
C ALA A 34 -8.04 7.37 2.39
N TYR A 35 -8.79 6.28 2.60
CA TYR A 35 -9.53 5.63 1.53
C TYR A 35 -10.77 6.44 1.11
N ALA A 36 -11.51 7.00 2.07
CA ALA A 36 -12.66 7.87 1.80
C ALA A 36 -12.24 9.15 1.06
N ASP A 37 -11.15 9.80 1.50
CA ASP A 37 -10.57 10.98 0.83
C ASP A 37 -10.20 10.66 -0.62
N TYR A 38 -9.57 9.49 -0.84
CA TYR A 38 -9.23 9.03 -2.18
C TYR A 38 -10.46 8.87 -3.08
N LEU A 39 -11.56 8.30 -2.57
CA LEU A 39 -12.80 8.16 -3.34
C LEU A 39 -13.43 9.53 -3.65
N ALA A 40 -13.40 10.47 -2.69
CA ALA A 40 -13.91 11.82 -2.88
C ALA A 40 -13.17 12.58 -4.01
N GLU A 41 -11.84 12.43 -4.08
CA GLU A 41 -11.02 12.98 -5.15
C GLU A 41 -11.25 12.29 -6.50
N ASN A 42 -11.63 11.00 -6.48
CA ASN A 42 -11.77 10.17 -7.66
C ASN A 42 -13.25 9.80 -7.94
N LYS A 43 -14.08 10.78 -8.26
CA LYS A 43 -15.55 10.64 -8.46
C LYS A 43 -16.01 9.55 -9.45
N LYS A 44 -15.14 9.05 -10.31
CA LYS A 44 -15.39 7.95 -11.27
C LYS A 44 -15.07 6.56 -10.69
N LYS A 45 -14.82 6.48 -9.38
CA LYS A 45 -14.48 5.26 -8.67
C LYS A 45 -15.51 5.03 -7.57
N SER A 46 -15.96 3.80 -7.46
CA SER A 46 -16.91 3.35 -6.45
C SER A 46 -16.33 2.17 -5.67
N THR A 47 -17.08 1.69 -4.69
CA THR A 47 -16.72 0.52 -3.91
C THR A 47 -17.96 -0.22 -3.44
N ASP A 48 -17.84 -1.55 -3.33
CA ASP A 48 -18.80 -2.40 -2.64
C ASP A 48 -18.51 -2.43 -1.11
N HIS A 49 -17.29 -2.06 -0.71
CA HIS A 49 -16.79 -2.16 0.66
C HIS A 49 -16.09 -0.87 1.10
N HIS A 50 -16.61 -0.21 2.13
CA HIS A 50 -16.01 0.99 2.71
C HIS A 50 -14.88 0.71 3.71
N HIS A 51 -14.56 -0.56 3.95
CA HIS A 51 -13.50 -1.00 4.86
C HIS A 51 -12.49 -1.87 4.12
N ALA A 52 -11.31 -2.04 4.74
CA ALA A 52 -10.27 -2.91 4.20
C ALA A 52 -10.78 -4.35 4.06
N LEU A 53 -10.68 -4.94 2.86
CA LEU A 53 -10.90 -6.37 2.64
C LEU A 53 -9.89 -7.22 3.41
N TYR A 54 -8.70 -6.68 3.62
CA TYR A 54 -7.66 -7.33 4.40
C TYR A 54 -6.80 -6.31 5.13
N ARG A 55 -6.67 -6.48 6.44
CA ARG A 55 -5.77 -5.74 7.33
C ARG A 55 -5.19 -6.71 8.36
N ARG A 56 -3.90 -6.58 8.65
CA ARG A 56 -3.29 -7.31 9.78
C ARG A 56 -3.78 -6.71 11.09
N LYS A 57 -3.97 -7.53 12.12
CA LYS A 57 -4.40 -7.04 13.44
C LYS A 57 -3.35 -6.12 14.06
N ASP A 58 -2.09 -6.58 14.06
CA ASP A 58 -1.00 -5.90 14.74
C ASP A 58 0.15 -5.57 13.78
N TYR A 59 0.78 -4.42 14.01
CA TYR A 59 2.04 -4.06 13.39
C TYR A 59 3.20 -4.69 14.16
N GLN A 60 4.11 -5.35 13.45
CA GLN A 60 5.34 -5.89 14.02
C GLN A 60 6.54 -5.15 13.43
N ALA A 61 7.25 -4.39 14.27
CA ALA A 61 8.50 -3.74 13.87
C ALA A 61 9.62 -4.78 13.79
N PHE A 62 10.43 -4.70 12.73
CA PHE A 62 11.64 -5.50 12.57
C PHE A 62 12.83 -4.54 12.66
N PRO A 63 13.51 -4.45 13.82
CA PRO A 63 14.48 -3.38 14.09
C PRO A 63 15.73 -3.42 13.19
N LYS A 64 15.98 -4.53 12.48
CA LYS A 64 17.07 -4.67 11.50
C LYS A 64 16.62 -4.46 10.05
N THR A 65 15.42 -3.92 9.83
CA THR A 65 14.89 -3.67 8.49
C THR A 65 15.34 -2.30 8.00
N GLU A 66 16.21 -2.29 6.99
CA GLU A 66 16.55 -1.06 6.25
C GLU A 66 15.67 -0.96 5.00
N ILE A 67 14.81 0.06 4.96
CA ILE A 67 14.08 0.45 3.76
C ILE A 67 14.66 1.80 3.32
N ARG A 68 15.59 1.75 2.37
CA ARG A 68 16.20 2.95 1.77
C ARG A 68 16.36 2.76 0.27
N ARG A 69 16.49 3.86 -0.47
CA ARG A 69 16.90 3.81 -1.87
C ARG A 69 18.35 3.32 -1.94
N LEU A 70 18.62 2.45 -2.90
CA LEU A 70 19.97 2.07 -3.26
C LEU A 70 20.68 3.27 -3.92
N GLN A 71 21.95 3.43 -3.60
CA GLN A 71 22.85 4.35 -4.30
C GLN A 71 23.21 3.78 -5.67
N GLN A 72 23.64 4.64 -6.59
CA GLN A 72 23.93 4.25 -7.96
C GLN A 72 24.92 3.08 -8.06
N HIS A 73 26.00 3.11 -7.28
CA HIS A 73 26.99 2.02 -7.26
C HIS A 73 26.41 0.69 -6.73
N GLU A 74 25.47 0.74 -5.78
CA GLU A 74 24.79 -0.45 -5.25
C GLU A 74 23.86 -1.06 -6.32
N VAL A 75 23.19 -0.22 -7.11
CA VAL A 75 22.36 -0.66 -8.25
C VAL A 75 23.22 -1.33 -9.33
N GLU A 76 24.34 -0.71 -9.70
CA GLU A 76 25.27 -1.26 -10.70
C GLU A 76 25.85 -2.62 -10.25
N SER A 77 26.23 -2.75 -8.98
CA SER A 77 26.69 -4.02 -8.41
C SER A 77 25.60 -5.09 -8.41
N TYR A 78 24.35 -4.72 -8.12
CA TYR A 78 23.22 -5.65 -8.12
C TYR A 78 22.91 -6.17 -9.53
N LEU A 79 22.90 -5.27 -10.53
CA LEU A 79 22.59 -5.62 -11.92
C LEU A 79 23.71 -6.41 -12.61
N SER A 80 24.97 -6.16 -12.26
CA SER A 80 26.12 -6.92 -12.79
C SER A 80 26.26 -8.34 -12.24
N SER A 81 25.52 -8.66 -11.17
CA SER A 81 25.46 -10.00 -10.57
C SER A 81 24.31 -10.85 -11.11
N SER A 82 23.62 -10.41 -12.18
CA SER A 82 22.50 -11.09 -12.84
C SER A 82 22.87 -11.77 -14.16
#